data_AF-A0A4R0XRF3-F1
#
_entry.id   AF-A0A4R0XRF3-F1
#
_cell.length_a   1.000
_cell.length_b   1.000
_cell.length_c   1.000
_cell.angle_alpha   90.00
_cell.angle_beta   90.00
_cell.angle_gamma   90.00
#
_symmetry.space_group_name_H-M   'P 1'
#
loop_
_entity.id
_entity.type
_entity.pdbx_description
1 polymer ?
#
loop_
_entity_poly.entity_id
_entity_poly.type
_entity_poly.pdbx_seq_one_letter_code
_entity_poly.pdbx_strand_id
1 'polypeptide(L)' 'MRYQNLNRFSDSEFKRLVGVPRPVFTEMVEVLEKAESLKKKSGRPHTLAIEDQLLLTLNYL' A
#
# COMPACT_ATOMS: atom_id res chain seq x y z
N MET A 1 5.60 -5.87 -7.75
CA MET A 1 4.91 -4.72 -8.37
C MET A 1 5.23 -3.49 -7.53
N ARG A 2 5.56 -2.34 -8.13
CA ARG A 2 5.70 -1.07 -7.39
C ARG A 2 4.45 -0.22 -7.54
N TYR A 3 4.01 0.45 -6.49
CA TYR A 3 2.84 1.33 -6.47
C TYR A 3 2.93 2.44 -7.52
N GLN A 4 4.13 2.99 -7.74
CA GLN A 4 4.36 3.99 -8.78
C GLN A 4 3.96 3.50 -10.19
N ASN A 5 4.12 2.22 -10.47
CA ASN A 5 3.74 1.63 -11.76
C ASN A 5 2.23 1.44 -11.89
N LEU A 6 1.46 1.59 -10.80
CA LEU A 6 0.00 1.49 -10.78
C LEU A 6 -0.69 2.84 -11.02
N ASN A 7 0.04 3.96 -10.97
CA ASN A 7 -0.49 5.30 -11.21
C ASN A 7 -0.88 5.53 -12.68
N ARG A 8 -0.37 4.71 -13.61
CA ARG A 8 -0.72 4.78 -15.03
C ARG A 8 -2.06 4.14 -15.39
N PHE A 9 -2.65 3.36 -14.49
CA PHE A 9 -3.91 2.66 -14.74
C PHE A 9 -5.10 3.54 -14.37
N SER A 10 -6.25 3.28 -14.98
CA SER A 10 -7.52 3.84 -14.53
C SER A 10 -7.94 3.24 -13.18
N ASP A 11 -8.93 3.85 -12.51
CA ASP A 11 -9.42 3.36 -11.21
C ASP A 11 -10.05 1.97 -11.29
N SER A 12 -10.70 1.65 -12.41
CA SER A 12 -11.28 0.34 -12.67
C SER A 12 -10.20 -0.73 -12.85
N GLU A 13 -9.14 -0.43 -13.61
CA GLU A 13 -7.98 -1.31 -13.78
C GLU A 13 -7.20 -1.49 -12.47
N PHE A 14 -7.04 -0.42 -11.70
CA PHE A 14 -6.44 -0.50 -10.36
C PHE A 14 -7.23 -1.43 -9.45
N LYS A 15 -8.55 -1.24 -9.37
CA LYS A 15 -9.41 -2.10 -8.55
C LYS A 15 -9.32 -3.55 -9.00
N ARG A 16 -9.23 -3.81 -10.30
CA ARG A 16 -9.08 -5.17 -10.85
C ARG A 16 -7.73 -5.80 -10.49
N LEU A 17 -6.66 -5.01 -10.47
CA LEU A 17 -5.30 -5.48 -10.16
C LEU A 17 -5.03 -5.65 -8.67
N VAL A 18 -5.47 -4.69 -7.85
CA VAL A 18 -5.19 -4.63 -6.40
C VAL A 18 -6.29 -5.27 -5.57
N GLY A 19 -7.49 -5.44 -6.13
CA GLY A 19 -8.66 -6.00 -5.45
C GLY A 19 -9.45 -4.98 -4.61
N VAL A 20 -8.91 -3.77 -4.41
CA VAL A 20 -9.57 -2.68 -3.67
C VAL A 20 -9.62 -1.39 -4.49
N PRO A 21 -10.65 -0.54 -4.31
CA PRO A 21 -10.69 0.79 -4.92
C PRO A 21 -9.53 1.67 -4.44
N ARG A 22 -9.05 2.59 -5.30
CA ARG A 22 -7.97 3.55 -4.93
C ARG A 22 -8.25 4.33 -3.64
N PRO A 23 -9.46 4.91 -3.42
CA PRO A 23 -9.71 5.67 -2.19
C PRO A 23 -9.52 4.83 -0.93
N VAL A 24 -9.98 3.57 -0.95
CA VAL A 24 -9.82 2.63 0.15
C VAL A 24 -8.36 2.28 0.35
N PHE A 25 -7.62 2.04 -0.74
CA PHE A 25 -6.19 1.77 -0.67
C PHE A 25 -5.43 2.95 -0.02
N THR A 26 -5.74 4.19 -0.40
CA THR A 26 -5.14 5.39 0.21
C THR A 26 -5.44 5.47 1.70
N GLU A 27 -6.70 5.25 2.11
CA GLU A 27 -7.08 5.24 3.52
C GLU A 27 -6.32 4.17 4.32
N MET A 28 -6.11 2.98 3.73
CA MET A 28 -5.30 1.93 4.34
C MET A 28 -3.83 2.36 4.53
N VAL A 29 -3.25 3.05 3.55
CA VAL A 29 -1.88 3.59 3.65
C VAL A 29 -1.79 4.61 4.79
N GLU A 30 -2.73 5.56 4.88
CA GLU A 30 -2.76 6.57 5.94
C GLU A 30 -2.84 5.94 7.33
N VAL A 31 -3.68 4.91 7.49
CA VAL A 31 -3.78 4.15 8.75
C VAL A 31 -2.45 3.47 9.10
N LEU A 32 -1.76 2.89 8.11
CA LEU A 32 -0.46 2.25 8.30
C LEU A 32 0.64 3.25 8.64
N GLU A 33 0.70 4.39 7.97
CA GLU A 33 1.65 5.47 8.26
C GLU A 33 1.47 6.00 9.68
N LYS A 34 0.21 6.24 10.08
CA LYS A 34 -0.12 6.64 11.44
C LYS A 34 0.33 5.58 12.44
N ALA A 35 0.03 4.31 12.19
CA ALA A 35 0.46 3.21 13.07
C ALA A 35 2.00 3.14 13.18
N GLU A 36 2.72 3.37 12.08
CA GLU A 36 4.18 3.38 12.05
C GLU A 36 4.75 4.54 12.89
N SER A 37 4.18 5.75 12.74
CA SER A 37 4.60 6.93 13.50
C SER A 37 4.40 6.79 15.02
N LEU A 38 3.43 5.97 15.44
CA LEU A 38 3.10 5.73 16.85
C LEU A 38 4.00 4.67 17.49
N LYS A 39 4.86 3.97 16.72
CA LYS A 39 5.74 2.93 17.27
C LYS A 39 6.80 3.54 18.18
N LYS A 40 6.78 3.15 19.46
CA LYS A 40 7.80 3.54 20.46
C LYS A 40 9.17 2.88 20.25
N LYS A 41 9.20 1.72 19.59
CA LYS A 41 10.43 1.02 19.17
C LYS A 41 10.21 0.54 17.74
N SER A 42 10.97 1.09 16.80
CA SER A 42 11.03 0.54 15.45
C SER A 42 12.01 -0.64 15.42
N GLY A 43 11.65 -1.70 14.69
CA GLY A 43 12.54 -2.82 14.44
C GLY A 43 13.55 -2.49 13.34
N ARG A 44 13.95 -3.50 12.57
CA ARG A 44 14.75 -3.29 11.35
C ARG A 44 13.99 -2.34 10.40
N PRO A 45 14.64 -1.30 9.85
CA PRO A 45 14.02 -0.43 8.86
C PRO A 45 13.56 -1.21 7.63
N HIS A 46 12.36 -0.90 7.16
CA HIS A 46 11.79 -1.51 5.97
C HIS A 46 12.52 -1.01 4.73
N THR A 47 12.82 -1.90 3.78
CA THR A 47 13.44 -1.52 2.50
C THR A 47 12.40 -1.08 1.46
N LEU A 48 11.12 -1.42 1.69
CA LEU A 48 10.00 -1.08 0.81
C LEU A 48 9.19 0.08 1.38
N ALA A 49 8.63 0.91 0.50
CA ALA A 49 7.64 1.91 0.88
C ALA A 49 6.37 1.25 1.43
N ILE A 50 5.60 1.96 2.25
CA ILE A 50 4.41 1.41 2.92
C ILE A 50 3.36 0.95 1.90
N GLU A 51 3.22 1.66 0.79
CA GLU A 51 2.33 1.32 -0.30
C GLU A 51 2.76 0.02 -0.98
N ASP A 52 4.06 -0.16 -1.22
CA ASP A 52 4.61 -1.39 -1.80
C ASP A 52 4.46 -2.58 -0.84
N GLN A 53 4.59 -2.35 0.46
CA GLN A 53 4.32 -3.35 1.48
C GLN A 53 2.84 -3.75 1.48
N LEU A 54 1.94 -2.76 1.45
CA LEU A 54 0.50 -2.98 1.40
C LEU A 54 0.08 -3.74 0.13
N LEU A 55 0.68 -3.41 -1.01
CA LEU A 55 0.47 -4.18 -2.24
C LEU A 55 0.90 -5.63 -2.09
N LEU A 56 2.06 -5.89 -1.46
CA LEU A 56 2.53 -7.26 -1.25
C LEU A 56 1.57 -8.06 -0.35
N THR A 57 0.99 -7.45 0.68
CA THR A 57 0.00 -8.11 1.55
C THR A 57 -1.34 -8.35 0.87
N LEU A 58 -1.77 -7.43 0.00
CA LEU A 58 -3.04 -7.57 -0.73
C LEU A 58 -2.94 -8.47 -1.96
N ASN A 59 -1.74 -8.66 -2.50
CA ASN A 59 -1.52 -9.49 -3.66
C ASN A 59 -1.65 -10.98 -3.28
N TYR A 60 -2.84 -11.53 -3.50
CA TYR A 60 -3.01 -12.97 -3.68
C TYR A 60 -2.29 -13.34 -4.98
N LEU A 61 -1.13 -14.00 -4.87
CA LEU A 61 -0.48 -14.65 -6.01
C LEU A 61 -1.39 -15.72 -6.62
#